data_AF-A0A2R6DTT3-F1
#
_entry.id   AF-A0A2R6DTT3-F1
#
_cell.length_a   1.000
_cell.length_b   1.000
_cell.length_c   1.000
_cell.angle_alpha   90.00
_cell.angle_beta   90.00
_cell.angle_gamma   90.00
#
_symmetry.space_group_name_H-M   'P 1'
#
loop_
_entity.id
_entity.type
_entity.pdbx_description
1 polymer ?
#
loop_
_entity_poly.entity_id
_entity_poly.type
_entity_poly.pdbx_seq_one_letter_code
_entity_poly.pdbx_strand_id
1 'polypeptide(L)'
;MKASGVATNWREIDRYDGGAGWIAYPDEPMQRASHAFVSDGDVWLVDPVDAEGIDDFLADLGEVAGVVILLDRHRRDSAAFATRHDVSVWIPSFMDSVAEEVAAPVERFRHDLADTGFAAHEVVDNRLWQEALLYDEDGATLIIPEAVGTTEYVRTGTNRLGVHPALRLTVHVTWSRK
;
A
#
# COMPACT_ATOMS: atom_id res chain seq x y z
N MET A 1 13.50 11.59 -11.39
CA MET A 1 14.43 11.27 -10.28
C MET A 1 13.57 11.05 -9.04
N LYS A 2 13.90 10.09 -8.17
CA LYS A 2 13.18 9.88 -6.91
C LYS A 2 13.40 11.11 -6.01
N ALA A 3 12.32 11.71 -5.52
CA ALA A 3 12.42 12.84 -4.61
C ALA A 3 12.85 12.38 -3.20
N SER A 4 13.57 13.24 -2.49
CA SER A 4 14.06 13.00 -1.12
C SER A 4 13.90 14.24 -0.27
N GLY A 5 13.74 14.08 1.04
CA GLY A 5 13.53 15.16 2.00
C GLY A 5 12.14 15.05 2.64
N VAL A 6 11.66 16.15 3.22
CA VAL A 6 10.28 16.25 3.71
C VAL A 6 9.40 16.67 2.54
N ALA A 7 8.32 15.94 2.28
CA ALA A 7 7.31 16.31 1.29
C ALA A 7 6.38 17.37 1.86
N THR A 8 6.40 18.59 1.29
CA THR A 8 5.58 19.72 1.76
C THR A 8 4.38 20.02 0.84
N ASN A 9 4.41 19.52 -0.40
CA ASN A 9 3.38 19.74 -1.42
C ASN A 9 2.68 18.42 -1.79
N TRP A 10 2.47 17.57 -0.80
CA TRP A 10 1.77 16.31 -1.02
C TRP A 10 0.31 16.58 -1.45
N ARG A 11 -0.30 15.59 -2.10
CA ARG A 11 -1.65 15.71 -2.66
C ARG A 11 -2.50 14.51 -2.26
N GLU A 12 -3.65 14.78 -1.65
CA GLU A 12 -4.75 13.80 -1.52
C GLU A 12 -5.24 13.40 -2.92
N ILE A 13 -5.30 12.10 -3.20
CA ILE A 13 -5.67 11.57 -4.52
C ILE A 13 -7.07 10.93 -4.55
N ASP A 14 -7.56 10.48 -3.42
CA ASP A 14 -8.92 9.98 -3.23
C ASP A 14 -9.32 10.05 -1.75
N ARG A 15 -10.64 10.06 -1.53
CA ARG A 15 -11.28 9.93 -0.22
C ARG A 15 -12.66 9.31 -0.41
N TYR A 16 -13.01 8.40 0.48
CA TYR A 16 -14.26 7.66 0.49
C TYR A 16 -14.63 7.30 1.94
N ASP A 17 -15.81 6.73 2.14
CA ASP A 17 -16.33 6.44 3.49
C ASP A 17 -15.40 5.51 4.30
N GLY A 18 -14.60 4.68 3.63
CA GLY A 18 -13.68 3.72 4.24
C GLY A 18 -12.20 4.11 4.21
N GLY A 19 -11.82 5.31 3.77
CA GLY A 19 -10.41 5.69 3.71
C GLY A 19 -10.05 6.82 2.77
N ALA A 20 -8.75 6.98 2.54
CA ALA A 20 -8.19 8.00 1.66
C ALA A 20 -6.78 7.64 1.16
N GLY A 21 -6.36 8.24 0.06
CA GLY A 21 -5.04 8.06 -0.53
C GLY A 21 -4.30 9.37 -0.72
N TRP A 22 -2.97 9.32 -0.71
CA TRP A 22 -2.12 10.49 -0.99
C TRP A 22 -0.86 10.16 -1.78
N ILE A 23 -0.32 11.19 -2.43
CA ILE A 23 1.01 11.15 -3.05
C ILE A 23 1.87 12.24 -2.41
N ALA A 24 2.95 11.84 -1.73
CA ALA A 24 3.89 12.75 -1.08
C ALA A 24 4.60 13.70 -2.08
N TYR A 25 4.97 13.17 -3.25
CA TYR A 25 5.70 13.91 -4.29
C TYR A 25 4.94 13.85 -5.63
N PRO A 26 3.89 14.67 -5.82
CA PRO A 26 2.99 14.54 -6.99
C PRO A 26 3.69 14.79 -8.34
N ASP A 27 4.78 15.55 -8.34
CA ASP A 27 5.56 15.88 -9.53
C ASP A 27 6.60 14.81 -9.88
N GLU A 28 6.83 13.82 -9.01
CA GLU A 28 7.76 12.73 -9.33
C GLU A 28 7.11 11.78 -10.34
N PRO A 29 7.85 11.27 -11.35
CA PRO A 29 7.27 10.40 -12.37
C PRO A 29 6.59 9.14 -11.80
N MET A 30 7.14 8.56 -10.73
CA MET A 30 6.59 7.35 -10.12
C MET A 30 5.26 7.55 -9.40
N GLN A 31 4.96 8.77 -8.93
CA GLN A 31 3.71 9.09 -8.24
C GLN A 31 3.35 8.06 -7.15
N ARG A 32 4.26 7.84 -6.19
CA ARG A 32 4.10 6.82 -5.14
C ARG A 32 2.87 7.08 -4.28
N ALA A 33 1.77 6.43 -4.62
CA ALA A 33 0.52 6.47 -3.87
C ALA A 33 0.68 5.68 -2.56
N SER A 34 0.19 6.27 -1.49
CA SER A 34 0.00 5.66 -0.17
C SER A 34 -1.50 5.62 0.11
N HIS A 35 -1.96 4.67 0.91
CA HIS A 35 -3.37 4.56 1.26
C HIS A 35 -3.56 4.43 2.76
N ALA A 36 -4.68 4.94 3.24
CA ALA A 36 -5.22 4.69 4.55
C ALA A 36 -6.61 4.08 4.37
N PHE A 37 -6.91 3.01 5.10
CA PHE A 37 -8.27 2.49 5.21
C PHE A 37 -8.69 2.46 6.67
N VAL A 38 -10.00 2.56 6.91
CA VAL A 38 -10.60 2.55 8.23
C VAL A 38 -11.25 1.20 8.47
N SER A 39 -10.97 0.58 9.63
CA SER A 39 -11.62 -0.64 10.10
C SER A 39 -11.99 -0.47 11.56
N ASP A 40 -13.27 -0.65 11.89
CA ASP A 40 -13.84 -0.43 13.23
C ASP A 40 -13.49 0.93 13.90
N GLY A 41 -13.24 1.95 13.08
CA GLY A 41 -12.88 3.31 13.53
C GLY A 41 -11.37 3.56 13.66
N ASP A 42 -10.55 2.53 13.46
CA ASP A 42 -9.11 2.61 13.48
C ASP A 42 -8.54 2.69 12.06
N VAL A 43 -7.40 3.37 11.91
CA VAL A 43 -6.74 3.64 10.64
C VAL A 43 -5.58 2.67 10.41
N TRP A 44 -5.54 2.10 9.22
CA TRP A 44 -4.46 1.25 8.75
C TRP A 44 -3.79 1.88 7.54
N LEU A 45 -2.47 2.04 7.60
CA LEU A 45 -1.68 2.65 6.54
C LEU A 45 -1.11 1.57 5.63
N VAL A 46 -1.12 1.78 4.32
CA VAL A 46 -0.58 0.83 3.34
C VAL A 46 0.50 1.50 2.52
N ASP A 47 1.70 0.93 2.57
CA ASP A 47 2.90 1.39 1.88
C ASP A 47 3.16 2.92 2.03
N PRO A 48 3.13 3.51 3.25
CA PRO A 48 3.10 4.95 3.41
C PRO A 48 4.40 5.65 3.03
N VAL A 49 4.27 6.83 2.43
CA VAL A 49 5.33 7.84 2.28
C VAL A 49 4.98 9.06 3.13
N ASP A 50 5.90 9.48 3.99
CA ASP A 50 5.69 10.56 4.94
C ASP A 50 5.65 11.93 4.26
N ALA A 51 4.91 12.86 4.87
CA ALA A 51 4.74 14.22 4.39
C ALA A 51 4.39 15.18 5.54
N GLU A 52 4.70 16.46 5.37
CA GLU A 52 4.38 17.48 6.35
C GLU A 52 2.86 17.60 6.54
N GLY A 53 2.39 17.51 7.78
CA GLY A 53 0.96 17.60 8.13
C GLY A 53 0.16 16.32 7.83
N ILE A 54 0.81 15.21 7.47
CA ILE A 54 0.09 13.97 7.16
C ILE A 54 -0.61 13.38 8.39
N ASP A 55 -0.04 13.53 9.59
CA ASP A 55 -0.66 13.00 10.81
C ASP A 55 -1.98 13.72 11.14
N ASP A 56 -2.09 15.02 10.87
CA ASP A 56 -3.35 15.77 11.04
C ASP A 56 -4.43 15.26 10.06
N PHE A 57 -4.03 14.98 8.81
CA PHE A 57 -4.92 14.37 7.81
C PHE A 57 -5.38 12.96 8.20
N LEU A 58 -4.52 12.16 8.84
CA LEU A 58 -4.86 10.82 9.33
C LEU A 58 -5.74 10.89 10.58
N ALA A 59 -5.52 11.85 11.47
CA ALA A 59 -6.30 12.04 12.69
C ALA A 59 -7.79 12.34 12.39
N ASP A 60 -8.10 12.95 11.23
CA ASP A 60 -9.46 13.13 10.76
C ASP A 60 -10.17 11.80 10.41
N LEU A 61 -9.42 10.71 10.21
CA LEU A 61 -9.95 9.37 9.90
C LEU A 61 -10.05 8.47 11.14
N GLY A 62 -9.11 8.58 12.09
CA GLY A 62 -9.06 7.77 13.30
C GLY A 62 -7.64 7.62 13.87
N GLU A 63 -7.48 6.76 14.88
CA GLU A 63 -6.17 6.42 15.44
C GLU A 63 -5.47 5.37 14.59
N VAL A 64 -4.16 5.51 14.35
CA VAL A 64 -3.41 4.53 13.56
C VAL A 64 -3.22 3.25 14.38
N ALA A 65 -3.73 2.12 13.89
CA ALA A 65 -3.62 0.81 14.54
C ALA A 65 -2.55 -0.11 13.90
N GLY A 66 -2.11 0.19 12.68
CA GLY A 66 -1.10 -0.60 12.00
C GLY A 66 -0.60 -0.02 10.68
N VAL A 67 0.58 -0.47 10.26
CA VAL A 67 1.16 -0.12 8.97
C VAL A 67 1.42 -1.40 8.18
N VAL A 68 0.95 -1.48 6.94
CA VAL A 68 1.03 -2.67 6.09
C VAL A 68 2.00 -2.42 4.94
N ILE A 69 2.89 -3.38 4.70
CA ILE A 69 3.71 -3.41 3.49
C ILE A 69 3.18 -4.50 2.57
N LEU A 70 2.77 -4.12 1.35
CA LEU A 70 2.18 -5.03 0.37
C LEU A 70 3.06 -5.27 -0.86
N LEU A 71 4.22 -4.62 -0.93
CA LEU A 71 5.24 -4.87 -1.95
C LEU A 71 6.63 -4.90 -1.31
N ASP A 72 7.46 -5.86 -1.71
CA ASP A 72 8.83 -6.04 -1.20
C ASP A 72 9.72 -4.78 -1.21
N ARG A 73 9.52 -3.89 -2.18
CA ARG A 73 10.25 -2.63 -2.34
C ARG A 73 9.58 -1.42 -1.67
N HIS A 74 8.44 -1.59 -1.02
CA HIS A 74 7.63 -0.50 -0.45
C HIS A 74 7.84 -0.24 1.05
N ARG A 75 8.97 -0.69 1.63
CA ARG A 75 9.36 -0.33 3.01
C ARG A 75 9.16 1.16 3.31
N ARG A 76 9.49 2.03 2.34
CA ARG A 76 9.21 3.48 2.33
C ARG A 76 9.42 4.09 3.73
N ASP A 77 8.43 4.78 4.28
CA ASP A 77 8.48 5.39 5.61
C ASP A 77 7.70 4.55 6.64
N SER A 78 7.40 3.28 6.34
CA SER A 78 6.55 2.41 7.17
C SER A 78 7.06 2.27 8.60
N ALA A 79 8.37 2.09 8.78
CA ALA A 79 8.98 2.00 10.11
C ALA A 79 8.87 3.32 10.89
N ALA A 80 8.93 4.46 10.20
CA ALA A 80 8.80 5.77 10.83
C ALA A 80 7.37 6.00 11.34
N PHE A 81 6.35 5.64 10.55
CA PHE A 81 4.95 5.66 10.99
C PHE A 81 4.69 4.71 12.15
N ALA A 82 5.13 3.45 12.02
CA ALA A 82 4.98 2.46 13.08
C ALA A 82 5.59 2.92 14.41
N THR A 83 6.79 3.51 14.36
CA THR A 83 7.44 4.07 15.56
C THR A 83 6.71 5.30 16.10
N ARG A 84 6.24 6.19 15.22
CA ARG A 84 5.54 7.44 15.60
C ARG A 84 4.21 7.16 16.31
N HIS A 85 3.51 6.11 15.88
CA HIS A 85 2.18 5.74 16.37
C HIS A 85 2.20 4.57 17.37
N ASP A 86 3.38 4.03 17.70
CA ASP A 86 3.57 2.89 18.62
C ASP A 86 2.79 1.61 18.20
N VAL A 87 2.84 1.28 16.90
CA VAL A 87 2.16 0.12 16.30
C VAL A 87 3.10 -0.79 15.52
N SER A 88 2.62 -1.99 15.17
CA SER A 88 3.36 -2.97 14.36
C SER A 88 3.33 -2.65 12.86
N VAL A 89 4.39 -3.06 12.16
CA VAL A 89 4.40 -3.21 10.70
C VAL A 89 3.95 -4.62 10.33
N TRP A 90 2.89 -4.73 9.55
CA TRP A 90 2.30 -5.97 9.08
C TRP A 90 2.80 -6.33 7.69
N ILE A 91 3.28 -7.56 7.54
CA ILE A 91 3.87 -8.04 6.28
C ILE A 91 3.28 -9.41 5.92
N PRO A 92 2.80 -9.60 4.68
CA PRO A 92 2.38 -10.91 4.20
C PRO A 92 3.47 -11.98 4.41
N SER A 93 3.07 -13.17 4.85
CA SER A 93 3.99 -14.20 5.33
C SER A 93 4.94 -14.72 4.24
N PHE A 94 4.58 -14.59 2.96
CA PHE A 94 5.43 -15.02 1.85
C PHE A 94 6.56 -14.04 1.52
N MET A 95 6.53 -12.81 2.06
CA MET A 95 7.54 -11.79 1.80
C MET A 95 8.73 -11.88 2.75
N ASP A 96 9.53 -12.94 2.64
CA ASP A 96 10.56 -13.28 3.62
C ASP A 96 11.60 -12.17 3.83
N SER A 97 12.09 -11.55 2.75
CA SER A 97 13.19 -10.59 2.81
C SER A 97 12.84 -9.24 3.41
N VAL A 98 11.55 -8.88 3.49
CA VAL A 98 11.13 -7.53 3.87
C VAL A 98 11.24 -7.31 5.38
N ALA A 99 10.84 -8.30 6.19
CA ALA A 99 10.78 -8.15 7.64
C ALA A 99 12.15 -7.89 8.29
N GLU A 100 13.20 -8.53 7.78
CA GLU A 100 14.56 -8.35 8.31
C GLU A 100 15.09 -6.93 8.11
N GLU A 101 14.48 -6.18 7.18
CA GLU A 101 14.92 -4.86 6.76
C GLU A 101 14.05 -3.72 7.31
N VAL A 102 13.05 -4.04 8.16
CA VAL A 102 12.16 -3.08 8.82
C VAL A 102 12.64 -2.81 10.24
N ALA A 103 12.89 -1.53 10.53
CA ALA A 103 13.39 -1.08 11.84
C ALA A 103 12.24 -0.73 12.82
N ALA A 104 11.28 -1.64 12.98
CA ALA A 104 10.11 -1.51 13.87
C ALA A 104 9.60 -2.92 14.25
N PRO A 105 8.71 -3.09 15.25
CA PRO A 105 8.03 -4.36 15.48
C PRO A 105 7.33 -4.84 14.21
N VAL A 106 7.51 -6.12 13.86
CA VAL A 106 6.91 -6.72 12.66
C VAL A 106 5.97 -7.84 13.06
N GLU A 107 4.77 -7.82 12.48
CA GLU A 107 3.81 -8.90 12.52
C GLU A 107 3.62 -9.50 11.13
N ARG A 108 3.46 -10.83 11.09
CA ARG A 108 3.27 -11.58 9.84
C ARG A 108 1.83 -12.07 9.78
N PHE A 109 1.21 -11.92 8.62
CA PHE A 109 -0.13 -12.42 8.36
C PHE A 109 -0.18 -13.18 7.03
N ARG A 110 -1.08 -14.15 6.91
CA ARG A 110 -1.16 -15.03 5.72
C ARG A 110 -2.33 -14.66 4.81
N HIS A 111 -3.53 -14.63 5.38
CA HIS A 111 -4.77 -14.35 4.68
C HIS A 111 -5.40 -13.13 5.34
N ASP A 112 -5.94 -13.29 6.54
CA ASP A 112 -6.64 -12.20 7.23
C ASP A 112 -5.64 -11.22 7.86
N LEU A 113 -5.87 -9.93 7.65
CA LEU A 113 -5.10 -8.85 8.27
C LEU A 113 -5.74 -8.50 9.62
N ALA A 114 -5.19 -9.05 10.70
CA ALA A 114 -5.74 -8.92 12.04
C ALA A 114 -7.26 -9.19 12.04
N ASP A 115 -8.05 -8.38 12.75
CA ASP A 115 -9.51 -8.45 12.76
C ASP A 115 -10.15 -7.41 11.80
N THR A 116 -9.40 -6.91 10.81
CA THR A 116 -9.86 -5.75 9.99
C THR A 116 -10.94 -6.06 8.96
N GLY A 117 -11.19 -7.35 8.70
CA GLY A 117 -12.01 -7.82 7.57
C GLY A 117 -11.29 -7.83 6.22
N PHE A 118 -10.11 -7.21 6.10
CA PHE A 118 -9.30 -7.29 4.88
C PHE A 118 -8.52 -8.60 4.79
N ALA A 119 -8.55 -9.23 3.62
CA ALA A 119 -7.76 -10.41 3.28
C ALA A 119 -6.66 -10.09 2.26
N ALA A 120 -5.47 -10.63 2.48
CA ALA A 120 -4.37 -10.60 1.53
C ALA A 120 -4.47 -11.73 0.51
N HIS A 121 -4.23 -11.36 -0.76
CA HIS A 121 -4.07 -12.31 -1.84
C HIS A 121 -2.74 -12.06 -2.56
N GLU A 122 -1.97 -13.13 -2.76
CA GLU A 122 -0.74 -13.11 -3.55
C GLU A 122 -1.06 -12.70 -5.01
N VAL A 123 -0.40 -11.66 -5.49
CA VAL A 123 -0.49 -11.21 -6.89
C VAL A 123 0.70 -11.73 -7.68
N VAL A 124 1.90 -11.59 -7.13
CA VAL A 124 3.15 -12.06 -7.70
C VAL A 124 4.05 -12.55 -6.57
N ASP A 125 4.62 -13.74 -6.72
CA ASP A 125 5.64 -14.26 -5.80
C ASP A 125 6.80 -14.86 -6.60
N ASN A 126 7.87 -14.07 -6.76
CA ASN A 126 9.14 -14.54 -7.26
C ASN A 126 10.29 -13.68 -6.72
N ARG A 127 11.53 -14.12 -6.96
CA ARG A 127 12.75 -13.48 -6.43
C ARG A 127 12.96 -12.01 -6.81
N LEU A 128 12.27 -11.51 -7.84
CA LEU A 128 12.39 -10.12 -8.31
C LEU A 128 11.17 -9.27 -7.96
N TRP A 129 10.08 -9.90 -7.49
CA TRP A 129 8.82 -9.24 -7.22
C TRP A 129 7.96 -10.10 -6.29
N GLN A 130 7.71 -9.60 -5.09
CA GLN A 130 6.71 -10.13 -4.18
C GLN A 130 5.67 -9.05 -3.89
N GLU A 131 4.43 -9.28 -4.29
CA GLU A 131 3.31 -8.34 -4.13
C GLU A 131 2.04 -9.07 -3.70
N ALA A 132 1.35 -8.49 -2.72
CA ALA A 132 0.00 -8.85 -2.34
C ALA A 132 -0.96 -7.70 -2.65
N LEU A 133 -2.23 -8.04 -2.84
CA LEU A 133 -3.33 -7.09 -2.73
C LEU A 133 -4.07 -7.31 -1.42
N LEU A 134 -4.74 -6.29 -0.91
CA LEU A 134 -5.74 -6.42 0.14
C LEU A 134 -7.14 -6.26 -0.46
N TYR A 135 -8.06 -7.11 -0.04
CA TYR A 135 -9.45 -7.07 -0.44
C TYR A 135 -10.36 -7.13 0.79
N ASP A 136 -11.30 -6.20 0.85
CA ASP A 136 -12.40 -6.20 1.82
C ASP A 136 -13.64 -6.77 1.13
N GLU A 137 -14.06 -7.95 1.57
CA GLU A 137 -15.20 -8.67 0.99
C GLU A 137 -16.52 -7.92 1.22
N ASP A 138 -16.66 -7.24 2.35
CA ASP A 138 -17.90 -6.59 2.78
C ASP A 138 -18.01 -5.14 2.28
N GLY A 139 -16.92 -4.38 2.32
CA GLY A 139 -16.84 -2.99 1.86
C GLY A 139 -16.39 -2.81 0.41
N ALA A 140 -16.14 -3.90 -0.31
CA ALA A 140 -15.79 -3.92 -1.74
C ALA A 140 -14.57 -3.04 -2.12
N THR A 141 -13.63 -2.87 -1.17
CA THR A 141 -12.40 -2.11 -1.38
C THR A 141 -11.26 -3.04 -1.79
N LEU A 142 -10.49 -2.63 -2.79
CA LEU A 142 -9.34 -3.37 -3.30
C LEU A 142 -8.11 -2.46 -3.34
N ILE A 143 -7.08 -2.81 -2.56
CA ILE A 143 -5.81 -2.07 -2.50
C ILE A 143 -4.74 -2.89 -3.21
N ILE A 144 -4.20 -2.35 -4.30
CA ILE A 144 -3.16 -2.99 -5.11
C ILE A 144 -1.95 -2.05 -5.20
N PRO A 145 -0.74 -2.51 -4.83
CA PRO A 145 0.45 -1.67 -4.84
C PRO A 145 0.94 -1.23 -6.23
N GLU A 146 1.50 -2.15 -7.04
CA GLU A 146 2.24 -1.83 -8.26
C GLU A 146 1.72 -2.58 -9.49
N ALA A 147 1.06 -3.73 -9.33
CA ALA A 147 0.60 -4.56 -10.44
C ALA A 147 -0.33 -3.83 -11.41
N VAL A 148 -1.16 -2.91 -10.91
CA VAL A 148 -2.01 -2.03 -11.72
C VAL A 148 -1.90 -0.59 -11.26
N GLY A 149 -2.14 0.35 -12.18
CA GLY A 149 -2.03 1.77 -11.87
C GLY A 149 -2.63 2.69 -12.92
N THR A 150 -2.69 3.97 -12.57
CA THR A 150 -3.35 5.03 -13.37
C THR A 150 -2.36 6.02 -13.99
N THR A 151 -1.06 5.89 -13.71
CA THR A 151 0.00 6.71 -14.30
C THR A 151 0.12 6.45 -15.80
N GLU A 152 0.56 7.45 -16.57
CA GLU A 152 0.58 7.37 -18.04
C GLU A 152 1.43 6.22 -18.58
N TYR A 153 2.55 5.91 -17.93
CA TYR A 153 3.43 4.82 -18.35
C TYR A 153 2.88 3.42 -18.01
N VAL A 154 1.93 3.33 -17.06
CA VAL A 154 1.20 2.09 -16.73
C VAL A 154 -0.05 1.94 -17.58
N ARG A 155 -0.70 3.03 -18.01
CA ARG A 155 -1.89 2.95 -18.88
C ARG A 155 -1.53 2.60 -20.32
N THR A 156 -2.51 2.07 -21.06
CA THR A 156 -2.40 1.78 -22.50
C THR A 156 -3.57 2.40 -23.24
N GLY A 157 -3.28 3.23 -24.25
CA GLY A 157 -4.32 3.90 -25.02
C GLY A 157 -5.20 4.80 -24.13
N THR A 158 -6.52 4.67 -24.25
CA THR A 158 -7.52 5.47 -23.52
C THR A 158 -7.99 4.84 -22.21
N ASN A 159 -7.43 3.68 -21.81
CA ASN A 159 -7.83 3.01 -20.57
C ASN A 159 -7.50 3.87 -19.35
N ARG A 160 -8.39 3.82 -18.35
CA ARG A 160 -8.22 4.54 -17.06
C ARG A 160 -7.33 3.79 -16.07
N LEU A 161 -7.15 2.49 -16.26
CA LEU A 161 -6.30 1.60 -15.49
C LEU A 161 -5.44 0.78 -16.46
N GLY A 162 -4.21 0.46 -16.08
CA GLY A 162 -3.36 -0.45 -16.85
C GLY A 162 -2.53 -1.37 -15.96
N VAL A 163 -1.94 -2.39 -16.57
CA VAL A 163 -1.05 -3.35 -15.93
C VAL A 163 0.39 -2.85 -16.00
N HIS A 164 1.15 -3.02 -14.92
CA HIS A 164 2.55 -2.63 -14.85
C HIS A 164 3.35 -3.22 -16.03
N PRO A 165 4.20 -2.43 -16.72
CA PRO A 165 4.92 -2.89 -17.90
C PRO A 165 5.71 -4.20 -17.72
N ALA A 166 6.32 -4.42 -16.54
CA ALA A 166 7.07 -5.65 -16.27
C ALA A 166 6.18 -6.91 -16.25
N LEU A 167 4.93 -6.79 -15.80
CA LEU A 167 3.98 -7.92 -15.74
C LEU A 167 3.35 -8.24 -17.10
N ARG A 168 3.45 -7.34 -18.08
CA ARG A 168 2.96 -7.59 -19.46
C ARG A 168 3.81 -8.61 -20.21
N LEU A 169 5.05 -8.81 -19.77
CA LEU A 169 5.98 -9.76 -20.37
C LEU A 169 5.76 -11.19 -19.84
N THR A 170 5.06 -11.32 -18.72
CA THR A 170 4.69 -12.59 -18.10
C THR A 170 3.20 -12.84 -18.34
N VAL A 171 2.85 -13.45 -19.47
CA VAL A 171 1.50 -13.98 -19.65
C VAL A 171 1.35 -15.19 -18.74
N HIS A 172 0.58 -15.07 -17.67
CA HIS A 172 -0.40 -16.05 -17.15
C HIS A 172 -0.96 -15.54 -15.81
N VAL A 173 -2.13 -14.91 -15.82
CA VAL A 173 -2.97 -14.79 -14.62
C VAL A 173 -4.31 -15.41 -14.96
N THR A 174 -4.49 -16.68 -14.60
CA THR A 174 -5.80 -17.32 -14.51
C THR A 174 -6.28 -17.20 -13.07
N TRP A 175 -7.29 -16.36 -12.84
CA TRP A 175 -8.11 -16.43 -11.62
C TRP A 175 -9.02 -17.65 -11.73
N SER A 176 -8.68 -18.74 -11.03
CA SER A 176 -9.63 -19.81 -10.77
C SER A 176 -10.32 -19.49 -9.45
N ARG A 177 -11.61 -19.12 -9.50
CA ARG A 177 -12.48 -19.22 -8.32
C ARG A 177 -12.46 -20.69 -7.88
N LYS A 178 -12.05 -20.98 -6.65
CA LYS A 178 -12.41 -22.23 -5.98
C LYS A 178 -13.64 -21.99 -5.14
#